data_AF-A0A8H6GBC3-F1
#
_entry.id   AF-A0A8H6GBC3-F1
#
_cell.length_a   1.000
_cell.length_b   1.000
_cell.length_c   1.000
_cell.angle_alpha   90.00
_cell.angle_beta   90.00
_cell.angle_gamma   90.00
#
_symmetry.space_group_name_H-M   'P 1'
#
loop_
_entity.id
_entity.type
_entity.pdbx_description
1 polymer ?
#
loop_
_entity_poly.entity_id
_entity_poly.type
_entity_poly.pdbx_seq_one_letter_code
_entity_poly.pdbx_strand_id
1 'polypeptide(L)'
;MKAVTILLSICLAVRAMATDMCSTYSRTPCICPAGTEYAQSASWAVVGANAKDVEELMNDYFECGWRGSVPYETLGPNNHPGKSLTDQRVQSDGSFIQKFEYLSTIPGSNKNGTQTPWGGYWITITADHIFGNETLIRWSTYLCSRGYVNGM
;
A
#
# COMPACT_ATOMS: atom_id res chain seq x y z
N MET A 1 10.63 38.96 -25.12
CA MET A 1 9.59 38.68 -24.11
C MET A 1 8.75 37.47 -24.53
N LYS A 2 9.27 36.23 -24.43
CA LYS A 2 8.51 34.97 -24.65
C LYS A 2 9.05 33.77 -23.85
N ALA A 3 10.23 33.88 -23.24
CA ALA A 3 10.87 32.79 -22.49
C ALA A 3 10.39 32.66 -21.03
N VAL A 4 9.87 33.73 -20.42
CA VAL A 4 9.50 33.75 -18.99
C VAL A 4 8.20 33.00 -18.71
N THR A 5 7.31 32.90 -19.70
CA THR A 5 5.98 32.29 -19.52
C THR A 5 6.01 30.75 -19.54
N ILE A 6 7.00 30.14 -20.21
CA ILE A 6 7.07 28.67 -20.35
C ILE A 6 7.59 28.00 -19.06
N LEU A 7 8.48 28.66 -18.32
CA LEU A 7 9.04 28.13 -17.07
C LEU A 7 8.01 28.08 -15.93
N LEU A 8 7.06 29.03 -15.88
CA LEU A 8 6.00 29.01 -14.86
C LEU A 8 5.01 27.85 -15.07
N SER A 9 4.71 27.48 -16.32
CA SER A 9 3.78 26.40 -16.63
C SER A 9 4.33 25.01 -16.30
N ILE A 10 5.65 24.83 -16.32
CA ILE A 10 6.29 23.55 -15.93
C ILE A 10 6.25 23.38 -14.40
N CYS A 11 6.43 24.45 -13.62
CA CYS A 11 6.36 24.38 -12.16
C CYS A 11 4.92 24.12 -11.62
N LEU A 12 3.87 24.53 -12.34
CA LEU A 12 2.49 24.20 -11.95
C LEU A 12 2.12 22.73 -12.21
N ALA A 13 2.68 22.10 -13.24
CA ALA A 13 2.35 20.71 -13.58
C ALA A 13 2.92 19.69 -12.58
N VAL A 14 4.00 20.03 -11.86
CA VAL A 14 4.60 19.14 -10.84
C VAL A 14 3.78 19.12 -9.54
N ARG A 15 2.94 20.15 -9.29
CA ARG A 15 2.17 20.27 -8.04
C ARG A 15 0.79 19.60 -8.06
N ALA A 16 0.36 18.99 -9.15
CA ALA A 16 -1.01 18.47 -9.32
C ALA A 16 -1.08 16.96 -9.57
N MET A 17 -0.27 16.15 -8.89
CA MET A 17 -0.31 14.68 -9.06
C MET A 17 -1.21 13.96 -8.05
N ALA A 18 -1.45 14.54 -6.87
CA ALA A 18 -2.29 13.96 -5.83
C ALA A 18 -3.58 14.77 -5.67
N THR A 19 -4.74 14.22 -6.04
CA THR A 19 -6.05 14.87 -5.84
C THR A 19 -6.83 14.28 -4.68
N ASP A 20 -6.51 13.05 -4.28
CA ASP A 20 -7.33 12.27 -3.35
C ASP A 20 -6.56 12.01 -2.04
N MET A 21 -7.27 11.98 -0.92
CA MET A 21 -6.72 11.58 0.37
C MET A 21 -6.20 10.14 0.31
N CYS A 22 -5.09 9.88 0.98
CA CYS A 22 -4.54 8.53 1.07
C CYS A 22 -5.56 7.56 1.69
N SER A 23 -5.77 6.46 0.99
CA SER A 23 -6.64 5.34 1.36
C SER A 23 -6.29 4.12 0.52
N THR A 24 -6.80 2.94 0.88
CA THR A 24 -6.62 1.69 0.13
C THR A 24 -6.97 1.80 -1.36
N TYR A 25 -7.82 2.75 -1.75
CA TYR A 25 -8.29 2.95 -3.12
C TYR A 25 -7.67 4.17 -3.81
N SER A 26 -6.88 4.97 -3.10
CA SER A 26 -6.25 6.17 -3.66
C SER A 26 -5.21 5.81 -4.72
N ARG A 27 -5.07 6.67 -5.72
CA ARG A 27 -3.92 6.63 -6.65
C ARG A 27 -2.72 7.29 -5.98
N THR A 28 -1.53 6.81 -6.29
CA THR A 28 -0.28 7.38 -5.77
C THR A 28 0.37 8.34 -6.78
N PRO A 29 0.96 9.46 -6.33
CA PRO A 29 0.99 9.93 -4.93
C PRO A 29 -0.40 10.42 -4.46
N CYS A 30 -0.67 10.31 -3.16
CA CYS A 30 -1.92 10.72 -2.51
C CYS A 30 -1.68 11.80 -1.44
N ILE A 31 -2.74 12.48 -0.99
CA ILE A 31 -2.65 13.55 0.02
C ILE A 31 -2.66 12.94 1.42
N CYS A 32 -1.57 13.15 2.16
CA CYS A 32 -1.45 12.72 3.54
C CYS A 32 -2.24 13.64 4.51
N PRO A 33 -2.69 13.12 5.67
CA PRO A 33 -3.25 13.94 6.73
C PRO A 33 -2.30 15.07 7.17
N ALA A 34 -2.88 16.16 7.68
CA ALA A 34 -2.11 17.33 8.09
C ALA A 34 -1.00 16.98 9.09
N GLY A 35 0.20 17.53 8.84
CA GLY A 35 1.38 17.30 9.68
C GLY A 35 1.98 15.91 9.52
N THR A 36 1.81 15.27 8.35
CA THR A 36 2.52 14.05 7.94
C THR A 36 3.01 14.21 6.50
N GLU A 37 4.05 13.45 6.14
CA GLU A 37 4.70 13.47 4.83
C GLU A 37 4.46 12.16 4.10
N TYR A 38 4.35 12.25 2.77
CA TYR A 38 4.16 11.08 1.91
C TYR A 38 5.49 10.39 1.62
N ALA A 39 5.53 9.07 1.82
CA ALA A 39 6.59 8.20 1.37
C ALA A 39 6.00 7.00 0.63
N GLN A 40 6.72 6.51 -0.36
CA GLN A 40 6.37 5.31 -1.09
C GLN A 40 7.59 4.42 -1.25
N SER A 41 7.40 3.12 -1.13
CA SER A 41 8.39 2.12 -1.50
C SER A 41 7.73 1.05 -2.35
N ALA A 42 8.54 0.43 -3.22
CA ALA A 42 8.13 -0.75 -3.95
C ALA A 42 9.22 -1.80 -3.86
N SER A 43 8.83 -3.03 -3.57
CA SER A 43 9.69 -4.21 -3.63
C SER A 43 9.03 -5.26 -4.51
N TRP A 44 9.83 -6.20 -5.00
CA TRP A 44 9.34 -7.28 -5.83
C TRP A 44 10.17 -8.54 -5.60
N ALA A 45 9.59 -9.69 -5.92
CA ALA A 45 10.23 -10.99 -5.89
C ALA A 45 9.64 -11.88 -6.97
N VAL A 46 10.43 -12.83 -7.47
CA VAL A 46 9.91 -13.90 -8.32
C VAL A 46 9.89 -15.18 -7.50
N VAL A 47 8.73 -15.83 -7.45
CA VAL A 47 8.54 -17.09 -6.75
C VAL A 47 8.37 -18.20 -7.78
N GLY A 48 9.18 -19.26 -7.66
CA GLY A 48 9.10 -20.47 -8.48
C GLY A 48 7.90 -21.37 -8.12
N ALA A 49 6.71 -20.78 -8.04
CA ALA A 49 5.43 -21.47 -7.90
C ALA A 49 4.37 -20.80 -8.78
N ASN A 50 3.31 -21.54 -9.11
CA ASN A 50 2.19 -20.97 -9.86
C ASN A 50 1.44 -19.93 -9.01
N ALA A 51 0.71 -19.04 -9.68
CA ALA A 51 0.11 -17.88 -9.02
C ALA A 51 -0.99 -18.26 -8.01
N LYS A 52 -1.64 -19.42 -8.18
CA LYS A 52 -2.62 -19.94 -7.24
C LYS A 52 -1.97 -20.38 -5.92
N ASP A 53 -0.88 -21.14 -5.97
CA ASP A 53 -0.17 -21.56 -4.76
C ASP A 53 0.41 -20.34 -4.02
N VAL A 54 0.85 -19.33 -4.78
CA VAL A 54 1.29 -18.04 -4.22
C VAL A 54 0.12 -17.28 -3.60
N GLU A 55 -1.06 -17.29 -4.21
CA GLU A 55 -2.27 -16.67 -3.67
C GLU A 55 -2.66 -17.30 -2.33
N GLU A 56 -2.66 -18.64 -2.24
CA GLU A 56 -2.96 -19.36 -1.00
C GLU A 56 -1.96 -18.99 0.11
N LEU A 57 -0.66 -18.96 -0.20
CA LEU A 57 0.39 -18.56 0.75
C LEU A 57 0.26 -17.09 1.21
N MET A 58 0.07 -16.18 0.26
CA MET A 58 0.07 -14.74 0.49
C MET A 58 -1.24 -14.25 1.14
N ASN A 59 -2.29 -15.07 1.13
CA ASN A 59 -3.54 -14.78 1.83
C ASN A 59 -3.64 -15.47 3.19
N ASP A 60 -2.67 -16.27 3.63
CA ASP A 60 -2.62 -16.74 5.01
C ASP A 60 -2.12 -15.63 5.95
N TYR A 61 -3.05 -15.03 6.70
CA TYR A 61 -2.74 -13.99 7.68
C TYR A 61 -2.37 -14.55 9.05
N PHE A 62 -2.65 -15.82 9.35
CA PHE A 62 -2.25 -16.47 10.60
C PHE A 62 -0.82 -17.01 10.51
N GLU A 63 -0.38 -17.41 9.32
CA GLU A 63 1.00 -17.84 9.03
C GLU A 63 1.72 -16.90 8.04
N CYS A 64 1.64 -15.59 8.30
CA CYS A 64 2.21 -14.56 7.42
C CYS A 64 3.73 -14.33 7.60
N GLY A 65 4.52 -15.40 7.81
CA GLY A 65 5.98 -15.31 7.95
C GLY A 65 6.66 -14.59 6.77
N TRP A 66 6.09 -14.73 5.57
CA TRP A 66 6.50 -14.03 4.35
C TRP A 66 6.43 -12.49 4.46
N ARG A 67 5.60 -11.95 5.37
CA ARG A 67 5.41 -10.51 5.55
C ARG A 67 6.49 -9.86 6.40
N GLY A 68 7.20 -10.65 7.22
CA GLY A 68 8.14 -10.14 8.21
C GLY A 68 7.50 -9.37 9.38
N SER A 69 6.15 -9.31 9.44
CA SER A 69 5.39 -8.73 10.56
C SER A 69 4.08 -9.50 10.74
N VAL A 70 3.81 -9.98 11.95
CA VAL A 70 2.55 -10.66 12.27
C VAL A 70 1.52 -9.62 12.72
N PRO A 71 0.35 -9.51 12.06
CA PRO A 71 -0.70 -8.59 12.50
C PRO A 71 -1.22 -9.03 13.88
N TYR A 72 -1.38 -8.06 14.80
CA TYR A 72 -1.91 -8.32 16.14
C TYR A 72 -3.41 -8.72 16.12
N GLU A 73 -4.16 -8.12 15.20
CA GLU A 73 -5.57 -8.41 14.96
C GLU A 73 -5.84 -8.23 13.47
N THR A 74 -6.57 -9.16 12.87
CA THR A 74 -7.15 -9.00 11.54
C THR A 74 -8.64 -8.80 11.70
N LEU A 75 -9.19 -7.82 10.99
CA LEU A 75 -10.64 -7.72 10.86
C LEU A 75 -11.06 -8.62 9.70
N GLY A 76 -11.90 -9.62 10.01
CA GLY A 76 -12.58 -10.56 9.11
C GLY A 76 -11.89 -11.92 8.84
N PRO A 77 -12.49 -12.84 8.03
CA PRO A 77 -12.07 -14.24 7.92
C PRO A 77 -10.61 -14.53 7.51
N ASN A 78 -10.10 -15.72 7.86
CA ASN A 78 -8.82 -16.22 7.32
C ASN A 78 -8.89 -16.38 5.80
N ASN A 79 -7.79 -16.15 5.07
CA ASN A 79 -7.72 -16.13 3.60
C ASN A 79 -8.66 -15.14 2.91
N HIS A 80 -9.42 -14.39 3.70
CA HIS A 80 -10.38 -13.37 3.31
C HIS A 80 -10.33 -12.27 4.36
N PRO A 81 -9.19 -11.55 4.52
CA PRO A 81 -9.01 -10.50 5.53
C PRO A 81 -10.18 -9.54 5.43
N GLY A 82 -11.17 -9.76 6.28
CA GLY A 82 -12.52 -9.61 5.82
C GLY A 82 -13.05 -8.22 6.02
N LYS A 83 -13.67 -7.72 4.95
CA LYS A 83 -14.55 -6.56 4.94
C LYS A 83 -14.03 -5.32 5.66
N SER A 84 -12.74 -5.22 5.93
CA SER A 84 -12.05 -3.96 6.14
C SER A 84 -11.34 -3.63 4.82
N LEU A 85 -12.15 -3.16 3.86
CA LEU A 85 -11.73 -2.40 2.68
C LEU A 85 -10.61 -3.03 1.81
N THR A 86 -10.65 -4.34 1.58
CA THR A 86 -9.74 -5.02 0.64
C THR A 86 -10.43 -5.27 -0.71
N ASP A 87 -9.80 -4.87 -1.83
CA ASP A 87 -10.22 -5.24 -3.20
C ASP A 87 -9.30 -6.37 -3.66
N GLN A 88 -9.73 -7.61 -3.41
CA GLN A 88 -9.05 -8.80 -3.92
C GLN A 88 -9.65 -9.17 -5.27
N ARG A 89 -8.80 -9.23 -6.31
CA ARG A 89 -9.19 -9.70 -7.63
C ARG A 89 -8.26 -10.82 -8.04
N VAL A 90 -8.82 -12.01 -8.22
CA VAL A 90 -8.09 -13.19 -8.73
C VAL A 90 -8.51 -13.41 -10.18
N GLN A 91 -7.52 -13.56 -11.05
CA GLN A 91 -7.68 -13.84 -12.47
C GLN A 91 -7.69 -15.35 -12.73
N SER A 92 -8.11 -15.76 -13.93
CA SER A 92 -8.21 -17.19 -14.29
C SER A 92 -6.87 -17.93 -14.31
N ASP A 93 -5.75 -17.20 -14.45
CA ASP A 93 -4.39 -17.71 -14.41
C ASP A 93 -3.80 -17.77 -12.98
N GLY A 94 -4.60 -17.42 -11.97
CA GLY A 94 -4.19 -17.33 -10.57
C GLY A 94 -3.55 -16.00 -10.19
N SER A 95 -3.29 -15.10 -11.14
CA SER A 95 -2.76 -13.77 -10.85
C SER A 95 -3.74 -13.01 -9.94
N PHE A 96 -3.23 -12.26 -8.96
CA PHE A 96 -4.10 -11.54 -8.04
C PHE A 96 -3.60 -10.14 -7.67
N ILE A 97 -4.56 -9.31 -7.27
CA ILE A 97 -4.30 -8.03 -6.60
C ILE A 97 -4.90 -8.14 -5.21
N GLN A 98 -4.15 -7.70 -4.20
CA GLN A 98 -4.61 -7.58 -2.82
C GLN A 98 -4.24 -6.19 -2.33
N LYS A 99 -5.17 -5.51 -1.64
CA LYS A 99 -4.93 -4.20 -1.05
C LYS A 99 -5.40 -4.21 0.39
N PHE A 100 -4.64 -3.62 1.31
CA PHE A 100 -5.01 -3.52 2.72
C PHE A 100 -4.34 -2.34 3.41
N GLU A 101 -4.81 -2.02 4.62
CA GLU A 101 -4.33 -0.91 5.44
C GLU A 101 -4.09 -1.32 6.90
N TYR A 102 -3.15 -0.64 7.56
CA TYR A 102 -2.87 -0.85 8.98
C TYR A 102 -3.67 0.16 9.80
N LEU A 103 -4.84 -0.24 10.29
CA LEU A 103 -5.74 0.63 11.04
C LEU A 103 -5.11 1.27 12.29
N SER A 104 -4.11 0.63 12.91
CA SER A 104 -3.39 1.21 14.04
C SER A 104 -2.55 2.43 13.67
N THR A 105 -2.25 2.63 12.39
CA THR A 105 -1.42 3.74 11.89
C THR A 105 -2.24 4.90 11.34
N ILE A 106 -3.55 4.70 11.13
CA ILE A 106 -4.43 5.72 10.58
C ILE A 106 -5.02 6.54 11.74
N PRO A 107 -4.95 7.88 11.70
CA PRO A 107 -5.54 8.72 12.74
C PRO A 107 -7.05 8.48 12.87
N GLY A 108 -7.52 8.21 14.09
CA GLY A 108 -8.95 8.05 14.40
C GLY A 108 -9.52 6.64 14.20
N SER A 109 -8.76 5.70 13.65
CA SER A 109 -9.18 4.29 13.49
C SER A 109 -8.65 3.35 14.58
N ASN A 110 -7.82 3.83 15.51
CA ASN A 110 -7.37 3.02 16.63
C ASN A 110 -8.42 2.99 17.75
N LYS A 111 -8.66 1.81 18.33
CA LYS A 111 -9.68 1.57 19.38
C LYS A 111 -9.54 2.48 20.61
N ASN A 112 -8.35 3.06 20.85
CA ASN A 112 -8.05 3.92 22.00
C ASN A 112 -7.86 5.41 21.65
N GLY A 113 -8.10 5.84 20.41
CA GLY A 113 -8.04 7.25 20.00
C GLY A 113 -6.67 7.93 20.14
N THR A 114 -5.60 7.17 20.38
CA THR A 114 -4.26 7.72 20.63
C THR A 114 -3.69 8.31 19.35
N GLN A 115 -3.17 9.54 19.37
CA GLN A 115 -2.44 10.06 18.21
C GLN A 115 -1.22 9.18 17.94
N THR A 116 -1.10 8.67 16.72
CA THR A 116 0.09 7.94 16.30
C THR A 116 1.00 8.88 15.50
N PRO A 117 2.34 8.68 15.49
CA PRO A 117 3.23 9.46 14.63
C PRO A 117 2.99 9.15 13.14
N TRP A 118 2.17 8.15 12.86
CA TRP A 118 1.79 7.71 11.53
C TRP A 118 0.47 8.40 11.11
N GLY A 119 0.42 8.79 9.84
CA GLY A 119 -0.76 9.29 9.12
C GLY A 119 -1.45 8.23 8.27
N GLY A 120 -0.99 6.99 8.36
CA GLY A 120 -1.53 5.83 7.67
C GLY A 120 -0.47 5.04 6.90
N TYR A 121 -0.70 3.73 6.80
CA TYR A 121 0.16 2.77 6.11
C TYR A 121 -0.72 1.82 5.32
N TRP A 122 -0.46 1.73 4.02
CA TRP A 122 -1.24 0.93 3.09
C TRP A 122 -0.33 0.12 2.17
N ILE A 123 -0.78 -1.08 1.82
CA ILE A 123 -0.06 -1.98 0.93
C ILE A 123 -0.98 -2.38 -0.22
N THR A 124 -0.42 -2.36 -1.44
CA THR A 124 -0.95 -3.11 -2.58
C THR A 124 0.05 -4.20 -2.94
N ILE A 125 -0.43 -5.44 -2.99
CA ILE A 125 0.31 -6.59 -3.49
C ILE A 125 -0.28 -6.95 -4.84
N THR A 126 0.54 -7.05 -5.87
CA THR A 126 0.18 -7.71 -7.11
C THR A 126 1.01 -8.97 -7.25
N ALA A 127 0.39 -10.04 -7.74
CA ALA A 127 1.05 -11.27 -8.08
C ALA A 127 0.62 -11.61 -9.51
N ASP A 128 1.57 -11.58 -10.43
CA ASP A 128 1.33 -11.79 -11.84
C ASP A 128 2.00 -13.10 -12.27
N HIS A 129 1.24 -14.01 -12.86
CA HIS A 129 1.80 -15.14 -13.58
C HIS A 129 2.67 -14.61 -14.72
N ILE A 130 3.95 -14.99 -14.76
CA ILE A 130 4.88 -14.50 -15.79
C ILE A 130 5.22 -15.59 -16.80
N PHE A 131 5.62 -16.78 -16.35
CA PHE A 131 5.97 -17.91 -17.21
C PHE A 131 5.98 -19.22 -16.44
N GLY A 132 5.47 -20.31 -17.02
CA GLY A 132 5.52 -21.64 -16.40
C GLY A 132 4.95 -21.66 -14.98
N ASN A 133 5.74 -22.11 -14.00
CA ASN A 133 5.38 -22.05 -12.59
C ASN A 133 6.12 -20.90 -11.90
N GLU A 134 6.15 -19.72 -12.51
CA GLU A 134 6.74 -18.53 -11.90
C GLU A 134 5.70 -17.41 -11.75
N THR A 135 5.75 -16.76 -10.59
CA THR A 135 4.88 -15.65 -10.22
C THR A 135 5.72 -14.47 -9.78
N LEU A 136 5.53 -13.32 -10.42
CA LEU A 136 6.10 -12.05 -10.02
C LEU A 136 5.22 -11.42 -8.95
N ILE A 137 5.74 -11.26 -7.74
CA ILE A 137 5.08 -10.53 -6.67
C ILE A 137 5.66 -9.12 -6.60
N ARG A 138 4.80 -8.12 -6.48
CA ARG A 138 5.17 -6.73 -6.21
C ARG A 138 4.40 -6.20 -5.02
N TRP A 139 5.13 -5.71 -4.03
CA TRP A 139 4.58 -4.93 -2.93
C TRP A 139 4.78 -3.45 -3.23
N SER A 140 3.69 -2.69 -3.19
CA SER A 140 3.70 -1.24 -3.27
C SER A 140 3.16 -0.70 -1.96
N THR A 141 4.05 -0.14 -1.14
CA THR A 141 3.72 0.45 0.16
C THR A 141 3.69 1.95 0.04
N TYR A 142 2.63 2.57 0.54
CA TYR A 142 2.57 4.01 0.74
C TYR A 142 2.30 4.32 2.21
N LEU A 143 3.00 5.33 2.68
CA LEU A 143 3.10 5.70 4.08
C LEU A 143 2.90 7.20 4.20
N CYS A 144 2.04 7.59 5.12
CA CYS A 144 2.01 8.94 5.66
C CYS A 144 2.65 8.88 7.05
N SER A 145 3.70 9.64 7.29
CA SER A 145 4.36 9.65 8.61
C SER A 145 4.87 11.03 8.96
N ARG A 146 4.94 11.33 10.26
CA ARG A 146 5.78 12.42 10.75
C ARG A 146 7.22 11.98 10.59
N GLY A 147 8.00 12.66 9.76
CA GLY A 147 9.45 12.55 9.86
C GLY A 147 9.85 12.81 11.31
N TYR A 148 10.58 11.88 11.91
CA TYR A 148 11.20 12.14 13.21
C TYR A 148 12.30 13.17 12.95
N VAL A 149 11.96 14.45 13.04
CA VAL A 149 12.97 15.50 13.13
C VAL A 149 13.56 15.33 14.52
N ASN A 150 14.68 14.61 14.61
CA ASN A 150 15.56 14.77 15.75
C ASN A 150 15.92 16.26 15.74
N GLY A 151 15.30 17.03 16.64
CA GLY A 151 15.68 18.42 16.87
C GLY A 151 17.15 18.43 17.27
N MET A 152 18.01 18.86 16.34
CA MET A 152 19.31 19.43 16.66
C MET A 152 19.12 20.93 16.91
#